data_AF-A0A063BJC8-F1
#
_entry.id   AF-A0A063BJC8-F1
#
_cell.length_a   1.000
_cell.length_b   1.000
_cell.length_c   1.000
_cell.angle_alpha   90.00
_cell.angle_beta   90.00
_cell.angle_gamma   90.00
#
_symmetry.space_group_name_H-M   'P 1'
#
loop_
_entity.id
_entity.type
_entity.pdbx_description
1 polymer ?
#
loop_
_entity_poly.entity_id
_entity_poly.type
_entity_poly.pdbx_seq_one_letter_code
_entity_poly.pdbx_strand_id
1 'polypeptide(L)' 'MIIKLDQHRAVNTEHIVSAKIDSYGDTCLDVELVTGDKVRVRHTPHCLDGVDVYRLFDRICAAQE' A
#
# COMPACT_ATOMS: atom_id res chain seq x y z
N MET A 1 -0.18 11.78 6.83
CA MET A 1 -0.41 12.09 5.39
C MET A 1 -1.38 11.07 4.82
N ILE A 2 -2.39 11.47 4.04
CA ILE A 2 -3.35 10.49 3.47
C ILE A 2 -2.82 9.97 2.13
N ILE A 3 -2.68 8.65 2.01
CA ILE A 3 -2.28 7.96 0.79
C ILE A 3 -3.42 7.04 0.33
N LYS A 4 -3.72 7.07 -0.97
CA LYS A 4 -4.62 6.10 -1.61
C LYS A 4 -3.88 4.77 -1.81
N LEU A 5 -4.38 3.71 -1.19
CA LEU A 5 -3.87 2.34 -1.37
C LEU A 5 -4.40 1.74 -2.67
N ASP A 6 -5.68 1.98 -2.97
CA ASP A 6 -6.35 1.58 -4.20
C ASP A 6 -7.47 2.58 -4.55
N GLN A 7 -8.22 2.31 -5.63
CA GLN A 7 -9.32 3.15 -6.10
C GLN A 7 -10.43 3.39 -5.04
N HIS A 8 -10.62 2.46 -4.11
CA HIS A 8 -11.68 2.50 -3.10
C HIS A 8 -11.17 2.79 -1.69
N ARG A 9 -9.85 2.73 -1.45
CA ARG A 9 -9.28 2.84 -0.10
C ARG A 9 -8.19 3.89 -0.03
N ALA A 10 -8.35 4.78 0.93
CA ALA A 10 -7.31 5.72 1.37
C ALA A 10 -7.07 5.53 2.86
N VAL A 11 -5.80 5.59 3.25
CA VAL A 11 -5.40 5.43 4.66
C VAL A 11 -4.49 6.59 5.06
N ASN A 12 -4.52 6.95 6.33
CA ASN A 12 -3.53 7.87 6.87
C ASN A 12 -2.23 7.09 7.16
N THR A 13 -1.09 7.61 6.72
CA THR A 13 0.23 7.00 6.91
C THR A 13 0.58 6.80 8.38
N GLU A 14 0.06 7.67 9.24
CA GLU A 14 0.23 7.62 10.69
C GLU A 14 -0.47 6.41 11.32
N HIS A 15 -1.45 5.84 10.62
CA HIS A 15 -2.17 4.64 11.05
C HIS A 15 -1.56 3.36 10.45
N ILE A 16 -0.54 3.47 9.59
CA ILE A 16 0.16 2.30 9.04
C ILE A 16 1.19 1.85 10.06
N VAL A 17 1.04 0.63 10.56
CA VAL A 17 2.00 0.00 11.48
C VAL A 17 3.12 -0.67 10.71
N SER A 18 2.77 -1.37 9.63
CA SER A 18 3.75 -2.01 8.76
C SER A 18 3.27 -2.01 7.32
N ALA A 19 4.22 -1.91 6.39
CA ALA A 19 3.97 -2.13 4.98
C ALA A 19 5.06 -3.07 4.45
N LYS A 20 4.68 -4.06 3.65
CA LYS A 20 5.62 -5.04 3.09
C LYS A 20 5.19 -5.42 1.68
N ILE A 21 6.17 -5.42 0.78
CA ILE A 21 5.97 -5.96 -0.56
C ILE A 21 6.17 -7.48 -0.50
N ASP A 22 5.16 -8.22 -0.92
CA ASP A 22 5.18 -9.66 -1.10
C ASP A 22 5.21 -9.96 -2.60
N SER A 23 6.25 -10.62 -3.08
CA SER A 23 6.45 -10.92 -4.50
C SER A 23 6.34 -12.41 -4.82
N TYR A 24 5.70 -13.20 -3.96
CA TYR A 24 5.59 -14.64 -4.16
C TYR A 24 4.45 -14.95 -5.15
N GLY A 25 4.81 -15.04 -6.42
CA GLY A 25 3.88 -15.27 -7.54
C GLY A 25 3.31 -13.97 -8.10
N ASP A 26 2.38 -13.35 -7.38
CA ASP A 26 1.80 -12.04 -7.72
C ASP A 26 2.36 -10.97 -6.79
N THR A 27 2.94 -9.91 -7.36
CA THR A 27 3.48 -8.82 -6.54
C THR A 27 2.33 -8.08 -5.86
N CYS A 28 2.34 -8.01 -4.54
CA CYS A 28 1.35 -7.34 -3.72
C CYS A 28 2.02 -6.48 -2.65
N LEU A 29 1.33 -5.45 -2.18
CA LEU A 29 1.66 -4.71 -0.97
C LEU A 29 0.70 -5.11 0.14
N ASP A 30 1.23 -5.69 1.20
CA ASP A 30 0.50 -5.94 2.44
C ASP A 30 0.75 -4.76 3.39
N VAL A 31 -0.33 -4.09 3.79
CA VAL A 31 -0.34 -2.94 4.70
C VAL A 31 -1.12 -3.32 5.95
N GLU A 32 -0.48 -3.23 7.11
CA GLU A 32 -1.11 -3.44 8.41
C GLU A 32 -1.41 -2.09 9.06
N LEU A 33 -2.66 -1.90 9.46
CA LEU A 33 -3.11 -0.69 10.13
C LEU A 33 -3.10 -0.87 11.65
N VAL A 34 -3.06 0.24 12.37
CA VAL A 34 -3.11 0.29 13.85
C VAL A 34 -4.40 -0.28 14.42
N THR A 35 -5.46 -0.35 13.61
CA THR A 35 -6.73 -1.01 13.97
C THR A 35 -6.63 -2.54 13.98
N GLY A 36 -5.53 -3.10 13.45
CA GLY A 36 -5.38 -4.54 13.19
C GLY A 36 -5.87 -4.96 11.80
N ASP A 37 -6.42 -4.04 11.00
CA ASP A 37 -6.83 -4.31 9.63
C ASP A 37 -5.61 -4.57 8.73
N LYS A 38 -5.74 -5.57 7.87
CA LYS A 38 -4.73 -5.91 6.85
C LYS A 38 -5.28 -5.63 5.47
N VAL A 39 -4.64 -4.72 4.77
CA VAL A 39 -4.99 -4.34 3.40
C VAL A 39 -3.95 -4.91 2.45
N ARG A 40 -4.39 -5.78 1.55
CA ARG A 40 -3.56 -6.34 0.49
C ARG A 40 -3.89 -5.68 -0.83
N VAL A 41 -2.90 -5.06 -1.45
CA VAL A 41 -3.02 -4.33 -2.71
C VAL A 41 -2.21 -5.05 -3.79
N ARG A 42 -2.83 -5.40 -4.90
CA ARG A 42 -2.15 -6.12 -5.99
C ARG A 42 -1.42 -5.14 -6.91
N HIS A 43 -0.19 -5.48 -7.29
CA HIS A 43 0.57 -4.72 -8.28
C HIS A 43 -0.05 -4.91 -9.66
N THR A 44 -0.64 -3.85 -10.18
CA THR A 44 -1.37 -3.87 -11.45
C THR A 44 -1.00 -2.65 -12.30
N PRO A 45 0.29 -2.31 -12.48
CA PRO A 45 0.71 -1.01 -13.03
C PRO A 45 0.25 -0.77 -14.49
N HIS A 46 -0.17 -1.82 -15.19
CA HIS A 46 -0.63 -1.76 -16.58
C HIS A 46 -2.16 -1.62 -16.73
N CYS A 47 -2.92 -1.56 -15.64
CA CYS A 47 -4.34 -1.25 -15.69
C CYS A 47 -4.55 0.27 -15.71
N LEU A 48 -5.67 0.74 -16.29
CA LEU A 48 -6.01 2.17 -16.35
C LEU A 48 -6.03 2.82 -14.94
N ASP A 49 -6.46 2.04 -13.95
CA ASP A 49 -6.48 2.37 -12.51
C ASP A 49 -5.45 1.55 -11.72
N GLY A 50 -4.37 1.19 -12.40
CA GLY A 50 -3.34 0.28 -11.92
C GLY A 50 -2.58 0.78 -10.71
N VAL A 51 -2.38 -0.07 -9.70
CA VAL A 51 -1.57 0.29 -8.53
C VAL A 51 -0.12 -0.14 -8.72
N ASP A 52 0.78 0.85 -8.68
CA ASP A 52 2.21 0.62 -8.52
C ASP A 52 2.55 0.49 -7.03
N VAL A 53 2.78 -0.74 -6.59
CA VAL A 53 3.04 -1.05 -5.18
C VAL A 53 4.41 -0.55 -4.72
N TYR A 54 5.39 -0.44 -5.61
CA TYR A 54 6.72 0.05 -5.27
C TYR A 54 6.68 1.54 -5.00
N ARG A 55 6.02 2.29 -5.90
CA ARG A 55 5.83 3.72 -5.73
C ARG A 55 4.93 4.04 -4.54
N LEU A 56 3.94 3.18 -4.27
CA LEU A 56 3.09 3.30 -3.10
C LEU A 56 3.88 3.06 -1.80
N PHE A 57 4.70 2.01 -1.76
CA PHE A 57 5.56 1.71 -0.62
C PHE A 57 6.58 2.82 -0.35
N ASP A 58 7.21 3.35 -1.39
CA ASP A 58 8.14 4.49 -1.31
C ASP A 58 7.48 5.71 -0.64
N ARG A 59 6.25 6.04 -1.04
CA ARG A 59 5.48 7.14 -0.41
C ARG A 59 5.11 6.86 1.04
N ILE A 60 4.83 5.61 1.40
CA ILE A 60 4.56 5.23 2.79
C ILE A 60 5.83 5.41 3.61
N CYS A 61 6.96 4.92 3.12
CA CYS A 61 8.26 5.07 3.78
C CYS A 61 8.63 6.55 3.98
N ALA A 62 8.56 7.35 2.92
CA ALA A 62 8.87 8.78 2.97
C ALA A 62 7.92 9.59 3.88
N ALA A 63 6.74 9.05 4.21
CA ALA A 63 5.80 9.68 5.12
C ALA A 63 5.95 9.22 6.58
N GLN A 64 6.80 8.23 6.85
CA GLN A 64 7.15 7.75 8.19
C GLN A 64 8.55 8.20 8.65
N GLU A 65 9.34 8.78 7.75
CA GLU A 65 10.57 9.54 8.04
C GLU A 65 10.25 10.93 8.60
#